data_AF-A0A954KR03-F1
#
_entry.id   AF-A0A954KR03-F1
#
_cell.length_a   1.000
_cell.length_b   1.000
_cell.length_c   1.000
_cell.angle_alpha   90.00
_cell.angle_beta   90.00
_cell.angle_gamma   90.00
#
_symmetry.space_group_name_H-M   'P 1'
#
loop_
_entity.id
_entity.type
_entity.pdbx_description
1 polymer ?
#
loop_
_entity_poly.entity_id
_entity_poly.type
_entity_poly.pdbx_seq_one_letter_code
_entity_poly.pdbx_strand_id
1 'polypeptide(L)'
;MFRIGYIHNLRTDLVFFLLLPFWAIGFSLFAHNYLGAFALLSISVWITFPHHAATFVRTFGLKEDMAQYKERLIVGPIVIVGLAYLGMTWAPITYLALTQLWAYQHSIMQQHGFARIYDFKARTGMATTGKWDLGLNWVLFVNLIITAPLFVQFWVRELHMYDWRITAAQVTTVQMVSYALTGLYLLLYAVHQFKIVRSGNALNPLKYCFLGASYFLWYFLAWQIDNVFVFGIADRIMHGVQYIVIVYLYMDRKAQDAETEETYIKKFLSFGHVSAYLGLLLVYTLIYQLVRNEPYEQFGFGLNFLVFMEPYMQAIPEAGLGELSETNAMSFVFFMFVETIALIHYYYDSFIWKVSNKKTQKGL
;
A
#
# COMPACT_ATOMS: atom_id res chain seq x y z
N MET A 1 17.31 -27.94 6.24
CA MET A 1 17.56 -26.48 6.19
C MET A 1 16.38 -25.73 5.58
N PHE A 2 15.89 -26.13 4.40
CA PHE A 2 14.74 -25.48 3.78
C PHE A 2 13.48 -26.33 3.89
N ARG A 3 12.34 -25.65 3.99
CA ARG A 3 11.01 -26.26 3.84
C ARG A 3 10.10 -25.27 3.14
N ILE A 4 9.57 -25.69 2.00
CA ILE A 4 8.74 -24.85 1.17
C ILE A 4 7.30 -24.92 1.64
N GLY A 5 6.68 -23.77 1.82
CA GLY A 5 5.24 -23.60 1.97
C GLY A 5 4.78 -22.52 1.00
N TYR A 6 3.55 -22.65 0.53
CA TYR A 6 2.91 -21.72 -0.40
C TYR A 6 1.78 -20.98 0.29
N ILE A 7 1.48 -19.75 -0.10
CA ILE A 7 0.23 -19.08 0.29
C ILE A 7 -0.97 -19.88 -0.20
N HIS A 8 -0.92 -20.43 -1.42
CA HIS A 8 -1.95 -21.34 -1.90
C HIS A 8 -1.36 -22.60 -2.53
N ASN A 9 -0.70 -22.44 -3.67
CA ASN A 9 0.03 -23.49 -4.37
C ASN A 9 1.08 -22.83 -5.28
N LEU A 10 2.00 -23.63 -5.82
CA LEU A 10 3.10 -23.14 -6.64
C LEU A 10 2.67 -22.21 -7.77
N ARG A 11 1.60 -22.55 -8.51
CA ARG A 11 1.16 -21.77 -9.67
C ARG A 11 0.59 -20.42 -9.25
N THR A 12 -0.31 -20.42 -8.25
CA THR A 12 -0.91 -19.18 -7.73
C THR A 12 0.16 -18.26 -7.15
N ASP A 13 1.07 -18.80 -6.34
CA ASP A 13 2.17 -18.05 -5.73
C ASP A 13 3.13 -17.48 -6.78
N LEU A 14 3.49 -18.28 -7.79
CA LEU A 14 4.34 -17.84 -8.88
C LEU A 14 3.73 -16.66 -9.64
N VAL A 15 2.46 -16.76 -10.02
CA VAL A 15 1.80 -15.72 -10.82
C VAL A 15 1.54 -14.45 -10.01
N PHE A 16 0.90 -14.56 -8.85
CA PHE A 16 0.33 -13.41 -8.15
C PHE A 16 1.23 -12.81 -7.08
N PHE A 17 2.20 -13.57 -6.56
CA PHE A 17 3.05 -13.11 -5.46
C PHE A 17 4.50 -12.89 -5.91
N LEU A 18 5.04 -13.76 -6.78
CA LEU A 18 6.43 -13.69 -7.22
C LEU A 18 6.63 -12.91 -8.51
N LEU A 19 5.85 -13.19 -9.56
CA LEU A 19 6.01 -12.56 -10.87
C LEU A 19 5.25 -11.24 -11.01
N LEU A 20 4.14 -11.08 -10.28
CA LEU A 20 3.30 -9.88 -10.34
C LEU A 20 4.08 -8.57 -10.15
N PRO A 21 5.05 -8.43 -9.23
CA PRO A 21 5.84 -7.22 -9.12
C PRO A 21 6.55 -6.85 -10.44
N PHE A 22 7.12 -7.83 -11.15
CA PHE A 22 7.78 -7.57 -12.43
C PHE A 22 6.79 -7.19 -13.53
N TRP A 23 5.61 -7.83 -13.56
CA TRP A 23 4.53 -7.44 -14.47
C TRP A 23 4.02 -6.03 -14.18
N ALA A 24 3.90 -5.65 -12.91
CA ALA A 24 3.48 -4.32 -12.49
C ALA A 24 4.49 -3.23 -12.91
N ILE A 25 5.80 -3.50 -12.82
CA ILE A 25 6.85 -2.61 -13.36
C ILE A 25 6.70 -2.48 -14.88
N GLY A 26 6.63 -3.60 -15.60
CA GLY A 26 6.52 -3.58 -17.06
C GLY A 26 5.29 -2.82 -17.54
N PHE A 27 4.14 -3.05 -16.89
CA PHE A 27 2.90 -2.36 -17.18
C PHE A 27 2.98 -0.87 -16.83
N SER A 28 3.53 -0.48 -15.67
CA SER A 28 3.58 0.92 -15.27
C SER A 28 4.50 1.75 -16.17
N LEU A 29 5.65 1.18 -16.57
CA LEU A 29 6.55 1.81 -17.53
C LEU A 29 5.92 1.92 -18.93
N PHE A 30 5.23 0.87 -19.38
CA PHE A 30 4.47 0.93 -20.63
C PHE A 30 3.40 2.03 -20.55
N ALA A 31 2.57 2.02 -19.50
CA ALA A 31 1.52 2.99 -19.29
C ALA A 31 2.09 4.42 -19.26
N HIS A 32 3.23 4.64 -18.60
CA HIS A 32 3.88 5.95 -18.54
C HIS A 32 4.27 6.50 -19.93
N ASN A 33 4.77 5.64 -20.81
CA ASN A 33 5.26 6.06 -22.13
C ASN A 33 4.14 6.28 -23.16
N TYR A 34 2.99 5.62 -22.98
CA TYR A 34 1.95 5.57 -24.01
C TYR A 34 0.59 6.15 -23.58
N LEU A 35 0.36 6.39 -22.29
CA LEU A 35 -0.93 6.85 -21.77
C LEU A 35 -0.83 8.27 -21.20
N GLY A 36 -1.84 9.08 -21.49
CA GLY A 36 -1.99 10.40 -20.87
C GLY A 36 -2.36 10.32 -19.39
N ALA A 37 -2.18 11.43 -18.67
CA ALA A 37 -2.41 11.52 -17.22
C ALA A 37 -3.80 11.02 -16.78
N PHE A 38 -4.86 11.33 -17.53
CA PHE A 38 -6.23 10.87 -17.24
C PHE A 38 -6.39 9.34 -17.37
N ALA A 39 -5.72 8.73 -18.34
CA ALA A 39 -5.75 7.28 -18.52
C ALA A 39 -4.98 6.57 -17.38
N LEU A 40 -3.85 7.14 -16.95
CA LEU A 40 -3.10 6.67 -15.79
C LEU A 40 -3.91 6.79 -14.49
N LEU A 41 -4.60 7.91 -14.28
CA LEU A 41 -5.52 8.10 -13.15
C LEU A 41 -6.65 7.08 -13.17
N SER A 42 -7.26 6.86 -14.33
CA SER A 42 -8.33 5.87 -14.51
C SER A 42 -7.82 4.48 -14.15
N ILE A 43 -6.65 4.07 -14.63
CA ILE A 43 -6.07 2.77 -14.28
C ILE A 43 -5.87 2.63 -12.77
N SER A 44 -5.33 3.67 -12.12
CA SER A 44 -5.14 3.66 -10.67
C SER A 44 -6.45 3.44 -9.93
N VAL A 45 -7.50 4.18 -10.30
CA VAL A 45 -8.87 4.03 -9.79
C VAL A 45 -9.36 2.59 -9.99
N TRP A 46 -9.25 2.05 -11.20
CA TRP A 46 -9.76 0.73 -11.55
C TRP A 46 -9.13 -0.43 -10.77
N ILE A 47 -7.93 -0.25 -10.21
CA ILE A 47 -7.29 -1.25 -9.36
C ILE A 47 -7.63 -1.01 -7.88
N THR A 48 -7.58 0.24 -7.45
CA THR A 48 -7.87 0.65 -6.08
C THR A 48 -9.30 0.28 -5.66
N PHE A 49 -10.28 0.47 -6.55
CA PHE A 49 -11.69 0.21 -6.23
C PHE A 49 -12.00 -1.26 -5.94
N PRO A 50 -11.65 -2.23 -6.82
CA PRO A 50 -11.82 -3.65 -6.53
C PRO A 50 -11.05 -4.09 -5.27
N HIS A 51 -9.87 -3.53 -5.04
CA HIS A 51 -9.08 -3.80 -3.85
C HIS A 51 -9.80 -3.38 -2.56
N HIS A 52 -10.33 -2.16 -2.51
CA HIS A 52 -11.15 -1.71 -1.39
C HIS A 52 -12.41 -2.56 -1.23
N ALA A 53 -13.09 -2.87 -2.33
CA ALA A 53 -14.26 -3.74 -2.32
C ALA A 53 -13.95 -5.11 -1.70
N ALA A 54 -12.78 -5.69 -2.00
CA ALA A 54 -12.33 -6.93 -1.38
C ALA A 54 -12.19 -6.82 0.15
N THR A 55 -11.78 -5.66 0.68
CA THR A 55 -11.78 -5.43 2.13
C THR A 55 -13.17 -5.36 2.71
N PHE A 56 -14.14 -4.78 2.00
CA PHE A 56 -15.54 -4.82 2.41
C PHE A 56 -16.07 -6.26 2.39
N VAL A 57 -15.74 -7.06 1.36
CA VAL A 57 -16.06 -8.52 1.33
C VAL A 57 -15.52 -9.18 2.58
N ARG A 58 -14.22 -8.99 2.87
CA ARG A 58 -13.55 -9.63 3.99
C ARG A 58 -14.14 -9.20 5.33
N THR A 59 -14.45 -7.91 5.47
CA THR A 59 -14.88 -7.31 6.75
C THR A 59 -16.35 -7.59 7.07
N PHE A 60 -17.23 -7.48 6.07
CA PHE A 60 -18.68 -7.58 6.25
C PHE A 60 -19.28 -8.88 5.71
N GLY A 61 -18.51 -9.66 4.94
CA GLY A 61 -18.99 -10.93 4.38
C GLY A 61 -19.07 -12.07 5.39
N LEU A 62 -18.48 -11.92 6.59
CA LEU A 62 -18.51 -12.94 7.65
C LEU A 62 -19.23 -12.39 8.88
N LYS A 63 -20.40 -12.95 9.23
CA LYS A 63 -21.14 -12.56 10.45
C LYS A 63 -20.29 -12.66 11.71
N GLU A 64 -19.42 -13.66 11.81
CA GLU A 64 -18.52 -13.83 12.95
C GLU A 64 -17.57 -12.64 13.15
N ASP A 65 -17.07 -12.05 12.06
CA ASP A 65 -16.16 -10.91 12.12
C ASP A 65 -16.92 -9.60 12.36
N MET A 66 -18.11 -9.44 11.79
CA MET A 66 -19.00 -8.32 12.11
C MET A 66 -19.36 -8.30 13.60
N ALA A 67 -19.69 -9.45 14.18
CA ALA A 67 -20.01 -9.57 15.60
C ALA A 67 -18.77 -9.26 16.47
N GLN A 68 -17.59 -9.76 16.07
CA GLN A 68 -16.35 -9.57 16.81
C GLN A 68 -15.86 -8.11 16.80
N TYR A 69 -16.07 -7.38 15.70
CA TYR A 69 -15.48 -6.05 15.50
C TYR A 69 -16.51 -4.92 15.42
N LYS A 70 -17.79 -5.17 15.76
CA LYS A 70 -18.93 -4.24 15.59
C LYS A 70 -18.62 -2.78 15.95
N GLU A 71 -18.08 -2.54 17.15
CA GLU A 71 -17.78 -1.18 17.62
C GLU A 71 -16.74 -0.49 16.74
N ARG A 72 -15.67 -1.20 16.36
CA ARG A 72 -14.61 -0.69 15.48
C ARG A 72 -15.14 -0.39 14.08
N LEU A 73 -16.05 -1.22 13.57
CA LEU A 73 -16.64 -1.07 12.24
C LEU A 73 -17.53 0.17 12.12
N ILE A 74 -18.11 0.64 13.23
CA ILE A 74 -18.99 1.82 13.26
C ILE A 74 -18.21 3.06 13.68
N VAL A 75 -17.54 3.01 14.84
CA VAL A 75 -16.85 4.19 15.41
C VAL A 75 -15.61 4.56 14.60
N GLY A 76 -14.86 3.57 14.12
CA GLY A 76 -13.62 3.79 13.37
C GLY A 76 -13.81 4.68 12.14
N PRO A 77 -14.72 4.36 11.20
CA PRO A 77 -15.00 5.21 10.04
C PRO A 77 -15.45 6.62 10.40
N ILE A 78 -16.30 6.79 11.43
CA ILE A 78 -16.74 8.12 11.88
C ILE A 78 -15.56 8.95 12.33
N VAL A 79 -14.66 8.37 13.12
CA VAL A 79 -13.43 9.04 13.58
C VAL A 79 -12.51 9.34 12.42
N ILE A 80 -12.31 8.41 11.48
CA ILE A 80 -11.42 8.61 10.32
C ILE A 80 -11.94 9.70 9.40
N VAL A 81 -13.24 9.69 9.07
CA VAL A 81 -13.87 10.72 8.24
C VAL A 81 -13.81 12.08 8.94
N GLY A 82 -14.08 12.11 10.25
CA GLY A 82 -13.94 13.32 11.06
C GLY A 82 -12.52 13.88 11.03
N LEU A 83 -11.52 13.05 11.33
CA LEU A 83 -10.10 13.45 11.30
C LEU A 83 -9.63 13.84 9.90
N ALA A 84 -10.11 13.16 8.85
CA ALA A 84 -9.81 13.53 7.48
C ALA A 84 -10.39 14.91 7.13
N TYR A 85 -11.65 15.16 7.51
CA TYR A 85 -12.27 16.46 7.32
C TYR A 85 -11.54 17.58 8.07
N LEU A 86 -11.26 17.39 9.37
CA LEU A 86 -10.53 18.38 10.17
C LEU A 86 -9.10 18.59 9.66
N GLY A 87 -8.42 17.50 9.28
CA GLY A 87 -7.09 17.51 8.70
C GLY A 87 -7.04 18.31 7.40
N MET A 88 -7.93 18.01 6.45
CA MET A 88 -8.04 18.76 5.19
C MET A 88 -8.40 20.23 5.40
N THR A 89 -9.23 20.54 6.42
CA THR A 89 -9.70 21.91 6.65
C THR A 89 -8.67 22.78 7.37
N TRP A 90 -7.97 22.24 8.37
CA TRP A 90 -7.12 23.03 9.28
C TRP A 90 -5.64 22.71 9.22
N ALA A 91 -5.25 21.52 8.75
CA ALA A 91 -3.85 21.10 8.68
C ALA A 91 -3.59 20.26 7.41
N PRO A 92 -3.92 20.77 6.20
CA PRO A 92 -3.93 19.97 4.98
C PRO A 92 -2.57 19.33 4.71
N ILE A 93 -1.47 20.07 4.88
CA ILE A 93 -0.11 19.55 4.67
C ILE A 93 0.20 18.37 5.61
N THR A 94 -0.01 18.56 6.91
CA THR A 94 0.21 17.49 7.91
C THR A 94 -0.71 16.29 7.65
N TYR A 95 -1.96 16.54 7.29
CA TYR A 95 -2.91 15.50 6.93
C TYR A 95 -2.42 14.69 5.71
N LEU A 96 -1.89 15.37 4.69
CA LEU A 96 -1.34 14.73 3.52
C LEU A 96 -0.14 13.85 3.90
N ALA A 97 0.82 14.38 4.66
CA ALA A 97 1.98 13.63 5.12
C ALA A 97 1.58 12.37 5.93
N LEU A 98 0.62 12.50 6.85
CA LEU A 98 0.15 11.37 7.66
C LEU A 98 -0.60 10.31 6.83
N THR A 99 -1.45 10.74 5.91
CA THR A 99 -2.18 9.84 5.00
C THR A 99 -1.19 9.05 4.16
N GLN A 100 -0.15 9.71 3.66
CA GLN A 100 0.90 9.08 2.88
C GLN A 100 1.71 8.04 3.69
N LEU A 101 2.10 8.39 4.91
CA LEU A 101 2.83 7.49 5.79
C LEU A 101 1.98 6.27 6.15
N TRP A 102 0.67 6.46 6.36
CA TRP A 102 -0.23 5.35 6.66
C TRP A 102 -0.43 4.43 5.45
N ALA A 103 -0.59 4.97 4.24
CA ALA A 103 -0.66 4.18 3.01
C ALA A 103 0.55 3.24 2.85
N TYR A 104 1.73 3.79 3.05
CA TYR A 104 2.96 2.99 2.97
C TYR A 104 3.10 2.00 4.11
N GLN A 105 2.75 2.40 5.33
CA GLN A 105 2.71 1.50 6.47
C GLN A 105 1.75 0.32 6.21
N HIS A 106 0.61 0.58 5.58
CA HIS A 106 -0.35 -0.45 5.20
C HIS A 106 0.27 -1.45 4.21
N SER A 107 0.95 -0.98 3.16
CA SER A 107 1.69 -1.82 2.23
C SER A 107 2.76 -2.67 2.91
N ILE A 108 3.53 -2.10 3.84
CA ILE A 108 4.52 -2.84 4.65
C ILE A 108 3.86 -3.96 5.46
N MET A 109 2.74 -3.67 6.12
CA MET A 109 2.05 -4.67 6.94
C MET A 109 1.47 -5.80 6.10
N GLN A 110 1.03 -5.53 4.87
CA GLN A 110 0.62 -6.56 3.93
C GLN A 110 1.79 -7.47 3.54
N GLN A 111 2.92 -6.91 3.11
CA GLN A 111 4.11 -7.70 2.75
C GLN A 111 4.60 -8.54 3.93
N HIS A 112 4.60 -7.95 5.14
CA HIS A 112 4.88 -8.68 6.37
C HIS A 112 3.87 -9.81 6.61
N GLY A 113 2.57 -9.54 6.46
CA GLY A 113 1.50 -10.52 6.62
C GLY A 113 1.67 -11.73 5.70
N PHE A 114 1.97 -11.51 4.42
CA PHE A 114 2.25 -12.58 3.47
C PHE A 114 3.50 -13.38 3.84
N ALA A 115 4.58 -12.71 4.25
CA ALA A 115 5.77 -13.38 4.76
C ALA A 115 5.46 -14.28 5.98
N ARG A 116 4.55 -13.85 6.86
CA ARG A 116 4.06 -14.67 7.99
C ARG A 116 3.22 -15.86 7.55
N ILE A 117 2.41 -15.73 6.49
CA ILE A 117 1.62 -16.85 5.94
C ILE A 117 2.57 -17.91 5.35
N TYR A 118 3.61 -17.50 4.63
CA TYR A 118 4.65 -18.40 4.13
C TYR A 118 5.30 -19.21 5.27
N ASP A 119 5.67 -18.55 6.36
CA ASP A 119 6.27 -19.21 7.51
C ASP A 119 5.28 -20.12 8.24
N PHE A 120 4.03 -19.67 8.41
CA PHE A 120 2.98 -20.43 9.05
C PHE A 120 2.69 -21.74 8.32
N LYS A 121 2.51 -21.67 7.00
CA LYS A 121 2.19 -22.85 6.16
C LYS A 121 3.35 -23.82 6.02
N ALA A 122 4.58 -23.30 5.97
CA ALA A 122 5.76 -24.15 5.99
C ALA A 122 6.10 -24.65 7.41
N ARG A 123 5.56 -24.06 8.47
CA ARG A 123 6.01 -24.29 9.86
C ARG A 123 7.53 -24.04 9.98
N THR A 124 7.97 -22.89 9.49
CA THR A 124 9.38 -22.44 9.43
C THR A 124 9.64 -21.25 10.36
N GLY A 125 10.93 -20.97 10.59
CA GLY A 125 11.37 -19.88 11.45
C GLY A 125 11.32 -20.21 12.95
N MET A 126 11.55 -19.18 13.76
CA MET A 126 11.47 -19.19 15.22
C MET A 126 10.32 -18.29 15.69
N ALA A 127 9.99 -18.34 16.98
CA ALA A 127 8.98 -17.47 17.60
C ALA A 127 9.28 -15.96 17.38
N THR A 128 10.56 -15.60 17.23
CA THR A 128 11.00 -14.22 17.01
C THR A 128 11.07 -13.82 15.54
N THR A 129 11.02 -14.76 14.59
CA THR A 129 11.23 -14.49 13.15
C THR A 129 10.24 -13.46 12.61
N GLY A 130 8.98 -13.49 13.06
CA GLY A 130 8.01 -12.47 12.65
C GLY A 130 8.41 -11.05 13.04
N LYS A 131 9.05 -10.84 14.20
CA LYS A 131 9.52 -9.51 14.62
C LYS A 131 10.70 -9.04 13.76
N TRP A 132 11.61 -9.96 13.42
CA TRP A 132 12.72 -9.68 12.52
C TRP A 132 12.25 -9.37 11.09
N ASP A 133 11.24 -10.09 10.60
CA ASP A 133 10.66 -9.83 9.28
C ASP A 133 9.95 -8.47 9.26
N LEU A 134 9.23 -8.10 10.32
CA LEU A 134 8.62 -6.77 10.43
C LEU A 134 9.68 -5.66 10.47
N GLY A 135 10.73 -5.85 11.26
CA GLY A 135 11.84 -4.89 11.33
C GLY A 135 12.58 -4.77 10.00
N LEU A 136 12.78 -5.86 9.27
CA LEU A 136 13.34 -5.84 7.92
C LEU A 136 12.50 -4.96 6.99
N ASN A 137 11.18 -5.16 7.00
CA ASN A 137 10.29 -4.37 6.16
C ASN A 137 10.38 -2.87 6.48
N TRP A 138 10.32 -2.51 7.76
CA TRP A 138 10.45 -1.10 8.17
C TRP A 138 11.80 -0.49 7.80
N VAL A 139 12.90 -1.21 8.02
CA VAL A 139 14.25 -0.72 7.72
C VAL A 139 14.42 -0.49 6.22
N LEU A 140 14.04 -1.45 5.38
CA LEU A 140 14.11 -1.30 3.93
C LEU A 140 13.21 -0.17 3.44
N PHE A 141 12.00 -0.05 4.00
CA PHE A 141 11.08 0.99 3.56
C PHE A 141 11.51 2.40 3.98
N VAL A 142 11.97 2.58 5.23
CA VAL A 142 12.53 3.87 5.69
C VAL A 142 13.77 4.22 4.88
N ASN A 143 14.60 3.24 4.54
CA ASN A 143 15.74 3.45 3.66
C ASN A 143 15.32 3.92 2.27
N LEU A 144 14.34 3.27 1.65
CA LEU A 144 13.74 3.66 0.38
C LEU A 144 13.29 5.13 0.41
N ILE A 145 12.52 5.55 1.41
CA ILE A 145 12.05 6.95 1.52
C ILE A 145 13.21 7.94 1.66
N ILE A 146 14.21 7.61 2.48
CA ILE A 146 15.32 8.52 2.76
C ILE A 146 16.25 8.67 1.56
N THR A 147 16.48 7.59 0.81
CA THR A 147 17.60 7.49 -0.14
C THR A 147 17.20 7.52 -1.61
N ALA A 148 15.98 7.14 -1.97
CA ALA A 148 15.57 7.11 -3.37
C ALA A 148 15.35 8.52 -3.92
N PRO A 149 15.83 8.84 -5.14
CA PRO A 149 15.63 10.15 -5.76
C PRO A 149 14.16 10.59 -5.79
N LEU A 150 13.24 9.67 -6.10
CA LEU A 150 11.80 9.94 -6.09
C LEU A 150 11.33 10.45 -4.72
N PHE A 151 11.81 9.84 -3.63
CA PHE A 151 11.33 10.15 -2.29
C PHE A 151 12.06 11.30 -1.60
N VAL A 152 13.32 11.54 -1.97
CA VAL A 152 14.11 12.68 -1.51
C VAL A 152 13.43 14.00 -1.85
N GLN A 153 12.79 14.08 -3.02
CA GLN A 153 11.99 15.24 -3.40
C GLN A 153 10.90 15.55 -2.37
N PHE A 154 10.24 14.55 -1.79
CA PHE A 154 9.13 14.78 -0.84
C PHE A 154 9.64 15.31 0.49
N TRP A 155 10.53 14.59 1.16
CA TRP A 155 10.86 14.95 2.54
C TRP A 155 11.74 16.20 2.63
N VAL A 156 12.59 16.47 1.63
CA VAL A 156 13.40 17.70 1.60
C VAL A 156 12.51 18.93 1.35
N ARG A 157 11.57 18.85 0.40
CA ARG A 157 10.62 19.94 0.14
C ARG A 157 9.72 20.18 1.35
N GLU A 158 9.25 19.11 1.98
CA GLU A 158 8.44 19.21 3.19
C GLU A 158 9.21 19.90 4.34
N LEU A 159 10.48 19.55 4.56
CA LEU A 159 11.32 20.26 5.53
C LEU A 159 11.50 21.74 5.18
N HIS A 160 11.70 22.05 3.90
CA HIS A 160 11.79 23.45 3.44
C HIS A 160 10.50 24.23 3.70
N MET A 161 9.33 23.59 3.51
CA MET A 161 8.02 24.19 3.81
C MET A 161 7.80 24.49 5.29
N TYR A 162 8.45 23.74 6.20
CA TYR A 162 8.49 24.04 7.63
C TYR A 162 9.62 25.01 8.02
N ASP A 163 10.20 25.74 7.05
CA ASP A 163 11.37 26.62 7.22
C ASP A 163 12.63 25.90 7.73
N TRP A 164 12.67 24.57 7.65
CA TRP A 164 13.83 23.78 8.05
C TRP A 164 14.79 23.58 6.88
N ARG A 165 15.58 24.63 6.62
CA ARG A 165 16.52 24.66 5.49
C ARG A 165 17.67 23.69 5.72
N ILE A 166 17.83 22.73 4.82
CA ILE A 166 18.90 21.75 4.82
C ILE A 166 19.74 21.84 3.55
N THR A 167 21.03 21.60 3.69
CA THR A 167 22.00 21.60 2.59
C THR A 167 22.10 20.22 1.94
N ALA A 168 22.58 20.16 0.70
CA ALA A 168 22.87 18.90 0.00
C ALA A 168 23.83 17.98 0.79
N ALA A 169 24.78 18.57 1.53
CA ALA A 169 25.69 17.82 2.40
C ALA A 169 24.96 17.17 3.59
N GLN A 170 23.98 17.86 4.18
CA GLN A 170 23.14 17.31 5.24
C GLN A 170 22.22 16.20 4.70
N VAL A 171 21.62 16.39 3.52
CA VAL A 171 20.84 15.35 2.83
C VAL A 171 21.69 14.10 2.62
N THR A 172 22.89 14.26 2.06
CA THR A 172 23.83 13.15 1.84
C THR A 172 24.20 12.46 3.15
N THR A 173 24.40 13.22 4.24
CA THR A 173 24.71 12.67 5.55
C THR A 173 23.56 11.80 6.09
N VAL A 174 22.32 12.28 6.00
CA VAL A 174 21.12 11.52 6.41
C VAL A 174 20.99 10.23 5.59
N GLN A 175 21.26 10.29 4.28
CA GLN A 175 21.27 9.12 3.41
C GLN A 175 22.35 8.12 3.79
N MET A 176 23.58 8.57 4.06
CA MET A 176 24.69 7.70 4.49
C MET A 176 24.38 7.01 5.82
N VAL A 177 23.79 7.72 6.79
CA VAL A 177 23.32 7.12 8.04
C VAL A 177 22.26 6.04 7.76
N SER A 178 21.30 6.33 6.88
CA SER A 178 20.26 5.37 6.48
C SER A 178 20.84 4.11 5.83
N TYR A 179 21.80 4.26 4.91
CA TYR A 179 22.51 3.12 4.31
C TYR A 179 23.28 2.31 5.35
N ALA A 180 23.98 2.96 6.28
CA ALA A 180 24.74 2.28 7.32
C ALA A 180 23.84 1.47 8.27
N LEU A 181 22.73 2.07 8.72
CA LEU A 181 21.73 1.39 9.57
C LEU A 181 21.08 0.21 8.85
N THR A 182 20.77 0.37 7.56
CA THR A 182 20.22 -0.70 6.71
C THR A 182 21.21 -1.83 6.55
N GLY A 183 22.47 -1.54 6.21
CA GLY A 183 23.54 -2.53 6.11
C GLY A 183 23.74 -3.29 7.42
N LEU A 184 23.78 -2.59 8.56
CA LEU A 184 23.86 -3.21 9.88
C LEU A 184 22.67 -4.14 10.15
N TYR A 185 21.44 -3.70 9.85
CA TYR A 185 20.27 -4.53 10.06
C TYR A 185 20.26 -5.77 9.17
N LEU A 186 20.65 -5.65 7.90
CA LEU A 186 20.77 -6.79 6.98
C LEU A 186 21.78 -7.82 7.48
N LEU A 187 22.92 -7.39 8.03
CA LEU A 187 23.89 -8.27 8.69
C LEU A 187 23.28 -8.99 9.90
N LEU A 188 22.61 -8.25 10.78
CA LEU A 188 21.93 -8.84 11.95
C LEU A 188 20.81 -9.81 11.54
N TYR A 189 20.07 -9.48 10.48
CA TYR A 189 19.03 -10.33 9.92
C TYR A 189 19.63 -11.61 9.34
N ALA A 190 20.75 -11.55 8.60
CA ALA A 190 21.46 -12.72 8.12
C ALA A 190 21.97 -13.61 9.27
N VAL A 191 22.51 -13.02 10.33
CA VAL A 191 22.88 -13.74 11.57
C VAL A 191 21.65 -14.41 12.20
N HIS A 192 20.49 -13.74 12.20
CA HIS A 192 19.26 -14.35 12.67
C HIS A 192 18.86 -15.56 11.80
N GLN A 193 18.92 -15.47 10.47
CA GLN A 193 18.65 -16.60 9.58
C GLN A 193 19.59 -17.78 9.84
N PHE A 194 20.89 -17.51 10.04
CA PHE A 194 21.86 -18.53 10.40
C PHE A 194 21.53 -19.21 11.74
N LYS A 195 21.11 -18.44 12.75
CA LYS A 195 20.66 -18.99 14.04
C LYS A 195 19.43 -19.88 13.90
N ILE A 196 18.47 -19.53 13.04
CA ILE A 196 17.31 -20.39 12.76
C ILE A 196 17.79 -21.76 12.24
N VAL A 197 18.65 -21.77 11.22
CA VAL A 197 19.17 -23.02 10.64
C VAL A 197 19.97 -23.83 11.67
N ARG A 198 20.85 -23.17 12.43
CA ARG A 198 21.70 -23.83 13.44
C ARG A 198 20.90 -24.40 14.61
N SER A 199 19.74 -23.83 14.93
CA SER A 199 18.82 -24.35 15.94
C SER A 199 17.94 -25.51 15.44
N GLY A 200 18.17 -26.01 14.22
CA GLY A 200 17.41 -27.11 13.62
C GLY A 200 16.08 -26.68 12.98
N ASN A 201 15.74 -25.39 13.04
CA ASN A 201 14.55 -24.87 12.38
C ASN A 201 14.80 -24.71 10.87
N ALA A 202 13.73 -24.81 10.07
CA ALA A 202 13.81 -24.64 8.63
C ALA A 202 13.47 -23.21 8.21
N LEU A 203 13.97 -22.80 7.03
CA LEU A 203 13.63 -21.55 6.35
C LEU A 203 12.71 -21.83 5.15
N ASN A 204 11.77 -20.93 4.86
CA ASN A 204 10.98 -20.98 3.63
C ASN A 204 11.62 -20.07 2.55
N PRO A 205 12.28 -20.61 1.52
CA PRO A 205 12.94 -19.78 0.49
C PRO A 205 11.96 -18.88 -0.26
N LEU A 206 10.71 -19.32 -0.48
CA LEU A 206 9.71 -18.53 -1.21
C LEU A 206 9.35 -17.23 -0.51
N LYS A 207 9.41 -17.20 0.82
CA LYS A 207 9.24 -15.95 1.59
C LYS A 207 10.24 -14.88 1.15
N TYR A 208 11.50 -15.25 0.99
CA TYR A 208 12.56 -14.31 0.62
C TYR A 208 12.49 -13.95 -0.86
N CYS A 209 12.12 -14.90 -1.74
CA CYS A 209 11.86 -14.58 -3.13
C CYS A 209 10.70 -13.59 -3.28
N PHE A 210 9.63 -13.79 -2.51
CA PHE A 210 8.48 -12.88 -2.47
C PHE A 210 8.86 -11.49 -1.97
N LEU A 211 9.49 -11.38 -0.80
CA LEU A 211 9.96 -10.09 -0.27
C LEU A 211 10.94 -9.43 -1.25
N GLY A 212 11.88 -10.20 -1.82
CA GLY A 212 12.82 -9.71 -2.81
C GLY A 212 12.14 -9.14 -4.05
N ALA A 213 11.12 -9.82 -4.60
CA ALA A 213 10.37 -9.35 -5.75
C ALA A 213 9.58 -8.06 -5.44
N SER A 214 8.91 -7.99 -4.29
CA SER A 214 8.15 -6.81 -3.88
C SER A 214 9.03 -5.59 -3.64
N TYR A 215 10.14 -5.75 -2.90
CA TYR A 215 11.08 -4.65 -2.67
C TYR A 215 11.86 -4.29 -3.94
N PHE A 216 12.12 -5.24 -4.83
CA PHE A 216 12.70 -4.93 -6.14
C PHE A 216 11.81 -3.97 -6.92
N LEU A 217 10.48 -4.18 -6.97
CA LEU A 217 9.56 -3.22 -7.60
C LEU A 217 9.71 -1.82 -7.03
N TRP A 218 9.66 -1.70 -5.70
CA TRP A 218 9.72 -0.38 -5.05
C TRP A 218 11.07 0.31 -5.27
N TYR A 219 12.18 -0.38 -5.02
CA TYR A 219 13.51 0.19 -5.20
C TYR A 219 13.81 0.49 -6.67
N PHE A 220 13.44 -0.40 -7.59
CA PHE A 220 13.68 -0.17 -9.01
C PHE A 220 12.95 1.09 -9.48
N LEU A 221 11.64 1.19 -9.26
CA LEU A 221 10.87 2.35 -9.75
C LEU A 221 11.27 3.66 -9.06
N ALA A 222 11.54 3.64 -7.75
CA ALA A 222 11.91 4.86 -7.03
C ALA A 222 13.29 5.44 -7.43
N TRP A 223 14.14 4.65 -8.08
CA TRP A 223 15.41 5.10 -8.66
C TRP A 223 15.35 5.41 -10.16
N GLN A 224 14.44 4.76 -10.90
CA GLN A 224 14.37 4.90 -12.36
C GLN A 224 13.38 5.98 -12.81
N ILE A 225 12.40 6.33 -11.96
CA ILE A 225 11.30 7.21 -12.33
C ILE A 225 11.19 8.35 -11.32
N ASP A 226 10.95 9.56 -11.81
CA ASP A 226 10.70 10.78 -11.03
C ASP A 226 9.21 11.09 -10.83
N ASN A 227 8.34 10.26 -11.42
CA ASN A 227 6.89 10.38 -11.37
C ASN A 227 6.26 9.41 -10.36
N VAL A 228 5.68 9.98 -9.30
CA VAL A 228 5.03 9.21 -8.21
C VAL A 228 3.78 8.44 -8.66
N PHE A 229 3.11 8.85 -9.73
CA PHE A 229 1.98 8.09 -10.27
C PHE A 229 2.40 6.76 -10.85
N VAL A 230 3.52 6.73 -11.59
CA VAL A 230 4.04 5.49 -12.17
C VAL A 230 4.43 4.51 -11.07
N PHE A 231 5.11 5.03 -10.03
CA PHE A 231 5.40 4.28 -8.82
C PHE A 231 4.11 3.76 -8.17
N GLY A 232 3.13 4.63 -7.97
CA GLY A 232 1.85 4.33 -7.33
C GLY A 232 0.99 3.32 -8.11
N ILE A 233 1.00 3.35 -9.45
CA ILE A 233 0.30 2.36 -10.27
C ILE A 233 0.93 0.98 -10.08
N ALA A 234 2.25 0.87 -10.16
CA ALA A 234 2.93 -0.40 -9.97
C ALA A 234 2.69 -0.96 -8.56
N ASP A 235 2.82 -0.11 -7.53
CA ASP A 235 2.50 -0.46 -6.16
C ASP A 235 1.07 -0.97 -6.03
N ARG A 236 0.07 -0.24 -6.56
CA ARG A 236 -1.34 -0.63 -6.50
C ARG A 236 -1.64 -1.91 -7.26
N ILE A 237 -1.01 -2.17 -8.41
CA ILE A 237 -1.14 -3.45 -9.11
C ILE A 237 -0.64 -4.57 -8.21
N MET A 238 0.59 -4.47 -7.72
CA MET A 238 1.19 -5.50 -6.88
C MET A 238 0.37 -5.68 -5.59
N HIS A 239 0.23 -4.62 -4.81
CA HIS A 239 -0.44 -4.58 -3.53
C HIS A 239 -1.92 -4.99 -3.66
N GLY A 240 -2.65 -4.31 -4.54
CA GLY A 240 -4.09 -4.49 -4.71
C GLY A 240 -4.46 -5.87 -5.24
N VAL A 241 -3.76 -6.36 -6.27
CA VAL A 241 -4.06 -7.69 -6.83
C VAL A 241 -3.67 -8.80 -5.86
N GLN A 242 -2.51 -8.72 -5.19
CA GLN A 242 -2.14 -9.69 -4.14
C GLN A 242 -3.21 -9.76 -3.06
N TYR A 243 -3.73 -8.60 -2.65
CA TYR A 243 -4.78 -8.50 -1.66
C TYR A 243 -6.10 -9.13 -2.11
N ILE A 244 -6.56 -8.81 -3.32
CA ILE A 244 -7.78 -9.37 -3.89
C ILE A 244 -7.68 -10.90 -3.93
N VAL A 245 -6.52 -11.42 -4.36
CA VAL A 245 -6.27 -12.86 -4.43
C VAL A 245 -6.33 -13.50 -3.04
N ILE A 246 -5.68 -12.94 -2.01
CA ILE A 246 -5.73 -13.53 -0.67
C ILE A 246 -7.14 -13.47 -0.06
N VAL A 247 -7.89 -12.39 -0.28
CA VAL A 247 -9.29 -12.28 0.15
C VAL A 247 -10.10 -13.40 -0.50
N TYR A 248 -9.98 -13.55 -1.82
CA TYR A 248 -10.71 -14.59 -2.54
C TYR A 248 -10.41 -15.98 -1.98
N LEU A 249 -9.12 -16.33 -1.84
CA LEU A 249 -8.70 -17.63 -1.32
C LEU A 249 -9.19 -17.89 0.10
N TYR A 250 -9.15 -16.87 0.96
CA TYR A 250 -9.63 -16.95 2.33
C TYR A 250 -11.15 -17.17 2.39
N MET A 251 -11.90 -16.40 1.60
CA MET A 251 -13.36 -16.48 1.55
C MET A 251 -13.82 -17.81 0.95
N ASP A 252 -13.17 -18.30 -0.10
CA ASP A 252 -13.45 -19.61 -0.71
C ASP A 252 -13.27 -20.75 0.30
N ARG A 253 -12.16 -20.74 1.04
CA ARG A 253 -11.92 -21.75 2.08
C ARG A 253 -12.97 -21.70 3.19
N LYS A 254 -13.31 -20.50 3.67
CA LYS A 254 -14.35 -20.31 4.69
C LYS A 254 -15.73 -20.77 4.21
N ALA A 255 -16.04 -20.57 2.93
CA ALA A 255 -17.29 -21.03 2.34
C ALA A 255 -17.36 -22.55 2.17
N GLN A 256 -16.22 -23.23 2.01
CA GLN A 256 -16.14 -24.69 1.92
C GLN A 256 -16.26 -25.37 3.29
N ASP A 257 -15.72 -24.75 4.35
CA ASP A 257 -15.74 -25.30 5.72
C ASP A 257 -17.10 -25.11 6.45
N ALA A 258 -17.98 -24.24 5.94
CA ALA A 258 -19.26 -23.95 6.57
C ALA A 258 -20.36 -24.91 6.06
N GLU A 259 -20.71 -25.94 6.85
CA GLU A 259 -21.77 -26.91 6.49
C GLU A 259 -23.17 -26.29 6.33
N THR A 260 -23.44 -25.08 6.85
CA THR A 260 -24.81 -24.49 6.76
C THR A 260 -24.92 -22.96 6.80
N GLU A 261 -23.84 -22.17 6.78
CA GLU A 261 -23.94 -20.71 6.95
C GLU A 261 -23.20 -19.91 5.86
N GLU A 262 -23.91 -19.58 4.78
CA GLU A 262 -24.39 -18.21 4.48
C GLU A 262 -24.53 -17.88 2.99
N THR A 263 -25.79 -17.69 2.61
CA THR A 263 -26.27 -17.14 1.34
C THR A 263 -25.66 -15.76 1.02
N TYR A 264 -25.13 -15.02 2.01
CA TYR A 264 -24.57 -13.68 1.81
C TYR A 264 -23.21 -13.68 1.11
N ILE A 265 -22.31 -14.62 1.44
CA ILE A 265 -20.99 -14.73 0.79
C ILE A 265 -21.17 -15.09 -0.68
N LYS A 266 -21.99 -16.10 -0.99
CA LYS A 266 -22.31 -16.50 -2.37
C LYS A 266 -23.05 -15.41 -3.16
N LYS A 267 -23.94 -14.65 -2.52
CA LYS A 267 -24.72 -13.54 -3.14
C LYS A 267 -23.93 -12.23 -3.28
N PHE A 268 -22.90 -12.03 -2.46
CA PHE A 268 -21.98 -10.90 -2.56
C PHE A 268 -20.86 -11.15 -3.57
N LEU A 269 -20.33 -12.39 -3.61
CA LEU A 269 -19.38 -12.85 -4.63
C LEU A 269 -20.02 -12.95 -6.03
N SER A 270 -21.34 -13.09 -6.13
CA SER A 270 -22.05 -13.00 -7.41
C SER A 270 -22.18 -11.54 -7.88
N PHE A 271 -21.08 -10.94 -8.36
CA PHE A 271 -20.92 -9.83 -9.33
C PHE A 271 -21.92 -8.63 -9.38
N GLY A 272 -22.83 -8.44 -8.43
CA GLY A 272 -23.99 -7.55 -8.56
C GLY A 272 -23.98 -6.28 -7.69
N HIS A 273 -23.05 -6.15 -6.75
CA HIS A 273 -23.01 -4.98 -5.84
C HIS A 273 -21.85 -4.02 -6.14
N VAL A 274 -20.89 -4.43 -6.96
CA VAL A 274 -19.85 -3.54 -7.49
C VAL A 274 -20.45 -2.54 -8.48
N SER A 275 -21.39 -2.97 -9.33
CA SER A 275 -22.14 -2.08 -10.23
C SER A 275 -23.06 -1.11 -9.49
N ALA A 276 -23.64 -1.51 -8.36
CA ALA A 276 -24.44 -0.62 -7.51
C ALA A 276 -23.57 0.42 -6.79
N TYR A 277 -22.38 0.04 -6.32
CA TYR A 277 -21.41 0.95 -5.69
C TYR A 277 -20.74 1.88 -6.71
N LEU A 278 -20.33 1.36 -7.88
CA LEU A 278 -19.88 2.15 -9.03
C LEU A 278 -20.98 3.07 -9.53
N GLY A 279 -22.23 2.62 -9.56
CA GLY A 279 -23.39 3.43 -9.86
C GLY A 279 -23.61 4.53 -8.83
N LEU A 280 -23.41 4.27 -7.54
CA LEU A 280 -23.50 5.28 -6.48
C LEU A 280 -22.39 6.34 -6.61
N LEU A 281 -21.18 5.94 -6.98
CA LEU A 281 -20.07 6.84 -7.26
C LEU A 281 -20.27 7.62 -8.55
N LEU A 282 -20.78 6.99 -9.61
CA LEU A 282 -21.14 7.65 -10.86
C LEU A 282 -22.25 8.67 -10.63
N VAL A 283 -23.27 8.31 -9.85
CA VAL A 283 -24.37 9.21 -9.44
C VAL A 283 -23.83 10.34 -8.57
N TYR A 284 -22.96 10.07 -7.61
CA TYR A 284 -22.30 11.11 -6.81
C TYR A 284 -21.48 12.06 -7.70
N THR A 285 -20.67 11.54 -8.62
CA THR A 285 -19.87 12.32 -9.57
C THR A 285 -20.74 13.11 -10.55
N LEU A 286 -21.86 12.54 -11.02
CA LEU A 286 -22.82 13.21 -11.90
C LEU A 286 -23.60 14.30 -11.16
N ILE A 287 -24.05 14.06 -9.93
CA ILE A 287 -24.73 15.07 -9.09
C ILE A 287 -23.76 16.21 -8.76
N TYR A 288 -22.53 15.88 -8.39
CA TYR A 288 -21.48 16.87 -8.15
C TYR A 288 -21.22 17.73 -9.40
N GLN A 289 -21.15 17.12 -10.59
CA GLN A 289 -20.95 17.83 -11.85
C GLN A 289 -22.16 18.68 -12.26
N LEU A 290 -23.38 18.18 -12.10
CA LEU A 290 -24.62 18.91 -12.40
C LEU A 290 -24.79 20.15 -11.50
N VAL A 291 -24.28 20.11 -10.27
CA VAL A 291 -24.30 21.24 -9.33
C VAL A 291 -23.23 22.29 -9.68
N ARG A 292 -22.13 21.90 -10.34
CA ARG A 292 -20.96 22.76 -10.62
C ARG A 292 -20.94 23.38 -12.02
N ASN A 293 -21.41 22.67 -13.04
CA ASN A 293 -21.38 23.10 -14.44
C ASN A 293 -19.99 23.58 -14.96
N GLU A 294 -18.91 22.87 -14.59
CA GLU A 294 -17.53 23.19 -14.98
C GLU A 294 -16.87 22.03 -15.79
N PRO A 295 -15.86 22.30 -16.64
CA PRO A 295 -15.14 21.27 -17.41
C PRO A 295 -14.44 20.22 -16.50
N TYR A 296 -14.33 18.96 -16.97
CA TYR A 296 -13.66 17.88 -16.25
C TYR A 296 -12.17 18.14 -15.94
N GLU A 297 -11.53 19.07 -16.65
CA GLU A 297 -10.16 19.52 -16.38
C GLU A 297 -10.06 20.24 -15.02
N GLN A 298 -11.18 20.75 -14.49
CA GLN A 298 -11.29 21.29 -13.14
C GLN A 298 -11.71 20.24 -12.09
N PHE A 299 -11.50 18.94 -12.37
CA PHE A 299 -11.74 17.86 -11.39
C PHE A 299 -10.75 17.94 -10.22
N GLY A 300 -10.99 18.90 -9.33
CA GLY A 300 -10.28 19.15 -8.07
C GLY A 300 -11.23 19.39 -6.91
N PHE A 301 -12.50 18.99 -7.04
CA PHE A 301 -13.56 19.30 -6.07
C PHE A 301 -13.71 20.81 -5.73
N GLY A 302 -13.23 21.69 -6.63
CA GLY A 302 -13.11 23.14 -6.43
C GLY A 302 -12.02 23.60 -5.47
N LEU A 303 -11.09 22.73 -5.13
CA LEU A 303 -9.83 23.09 -4.53
C LEU A 303 -8.85 23.33 -5.68
N ASN A 304 -8.26 24.52 -5.74
CA ASN A 304 -7.17 24.79 -6.68
C ASN A 304 -5.90 24.12 -6.13
N PHE A 305 -5.80 22.80 -6.30
CA PHE A 305 -4.71 22.01 -5.75
C PHE A 305 -3.33 22.40 -6.29
N LEU A 306 -3.27 23.01 -7.49
CA LEU A 306 -2.04 23.60 -8.01
C LEU A 306 -1.54 24.75 -7.13
N VAL A 307 -2.44 25.58 -6.60
CA VAL A 307 -2.07 26.67 -5.66
C VAL A 307 -1.48 26.11 -4.37
N PHE A 308 -1.96 24.96 -3.90
CA PHE A 308 -1.35 24.28 -2.74
C PHE A 308 0.06 23.75 -3.03
N MET A 309 0.33 23.38 -4.28
CA MET A 309 1.62 22.83 -4.70
C MET A 309 2.62 23.88 -5.20
N GLU A 310 2.18 25.10 -5.50
CA GLU A 310 3.03 26.18 -6.00
C GLU A 310 4.28 26.42 -5.12
N PRO A 311 4.19 26.43 -3.78
CA PRO A 311 5.38 26.52 -2.93
C PRO A 311 6.32 25.31 -3.06
N TYR A 312 5.76 24.11 -3.26
CA TYR A 312 6.51 22.87 -3.44
C TYR A 312 7.18 22.78 -4.82
N MET A 313 6.77 23.61 -5.79
CA MET A 313 7.30 23.57 -7.16
C MET A 313 8.62 24.31 -7.33
N GLN A 314 8.95 25.22 -6.42
CA GLN A 314 10.16 26.03 -6.50
C GLN A 314 11.43 25.18 -6.38
N ALA A 315 12.51 25.61 -7.03
CA ALA A 315 13.82 25.00 -6.83
C ALA A 315 14.30 25.22 -5.40
N ILE A 316 15.07 24.27 -4.86
CA ILE A 316 15.76 24.37 -3.57
C ILE A 316 17.26 24.16 -3.83
N PRO A 317 17.98 25.18 -4.35
CA PRO A 317 19.37 25.04 -4.78
C PRO A 317 20.31 24.60 -3.65
N GLU A 318 20.07 25.05 -2.42
CA GLU A 318 20.87 24.69 -1.24
C GLU A 318 20.83 23.19 -0.94
N ALA A 319 19.71 22.53 -1.25
CA ALA A 319 19.54 21.09 -1.10
C ALA A 319 19.87 20.31 -2.39
N GLY A 320 20.20 21.01 -3.48
CA GLY A 320 20.49 20.41 -4.78
C GLY A 320 19.24 19.95 -5.54
N LEU A 321 18.06 20.49 -5.24
CA LEU A 321 16.81 20.13 -5.92
C LEU A 321 16.41 21.20 -6.95
N GLY A 322 16.11 20.76 -8.18
CA GLY A 322 15.54 21.61 -9.23
C GLY A 322 14.05 21.92 -9.01
N GLU A 323 13.40 22.57 -9.96
CA GLU A 323 11.95 22.80 -9.92
C GLU A 323 11.17 21.49 -10.07
N LEU A 324 10.02 21.40 -9.41
CA LEU A 324 9.08 20.29 -9.64
C LEU A 324 8.17 20.65 -10.82
N SER A 325 8.11 19.80 -11.84
CA SER A 325 7.22 20.02 -12.97
C SER A 325 5.76 20.04 -12.53
N GLU A 326 4.91 20.80 -13.23
CA GLU A 326 3.47 20.85 -12.98
C GLU A 326 2.82 19.46 -13.02
N THR A 327 3.28 18.61 -13.96
CA THR A 327 2.82 17.22 -14.06
C THR A 327 3.17 16.41 -12.81
N ASN A 328 4.38 16.58 -12.25
CA ASN A 328 4.79 15.87 -11.04
C ASN A 328 4.13 16.46 -9.77
N ALA A 329 3.83 17.75 -9.74
CA ALA A 329 3.07 18.40 -8.67
C ALA A 329 1.60 17.91 -8.65
N MET A 330 0.94 17.91 -9.80
CA MET A 330 -0.39 17.30 -9.96
C MET A 330 -0.37 15.82 -9.63
N SER A 331 0.75 15.16 -9.98
CA SER A 331 0.95 13.76 -9.69
C SER A 331 0.82 13.45 -8.19
N PHE A 332 1.43 14.30 -7.37
CA PHE A 332 1.37 14.19 -5.92
C PHE A 332 -0.04 14.40 -5.37
N VAL A 333 -0.71 15.48 -5.78
CA VAL A 333 -2.07 15.82 -5.30
C VAL A 333 -3.04 14.68 -5.51
N PHE A 334 -3.10 14.12 -6.72
CA PHE A 334 -4.06 13.07 -7.02
C PHE A 334 -3.70 11.76 -6.31
N PHE A 335 -2.41 11.42 -6.21
CA PHE A 335 -1.98 10.27 -5.43
C PHE A 335 -2.54 10.37 -4.02
N MET A 336 -2.38 11.54 -3.38
CA MET A 336 -2.91 11.82 -2.07
C MET A 336 -4.43 11.71 -1.96
N PHE A 337 -5.17 12.22 -2.94
CA PHE A 337 -6.63 12.12 -2.94
C PHE A 337 -7.12 10.67 -2.98
N VAL A 338 -6.46 9.84 -3.79
CA VAL A 338 -6.76 8.40 -3.85
C VAL A 338 -6.48 7.74 -2.50
N GLU A 339 -5.38 8.10 -1.84
CA GLU A 339 -5.01 7.58 -0.51
C GLU A 339 -5.99 7.99 0.59
N THR A 340 -6.52 9.23 0.55
CA THR A 340 -7.58 9.67 1.48
C THR A 340 -8.79 8.74 1.45
N ILE A 341 -9.24 8.34 0.26
CA ILE A 341 -10.40 7.46 0.10
C ILE A 341 -10.11 6.06 0.67
N ALA A 342 -8.83 5.65 0.67
CA ALA A 342 -8.38 4.35 1.15
C ALA A 342 -8.24 4.25 2.68
N LEU A 343 -8.30 5.36 3.43
CA LEU A 343 -8.05 5.36 4.89
C LEU A 343 -8.94 4.39 5.69
N ILE A 344 -10.22 4.25 5.31
CA ILE A 344 -11.14 3.30 5.97
C ILE A 344 -10.68 1.86 5.73
N HIS A 345 -10.21 1.58 4.52
CA HIS A 345 -9.69 0.27 4.16
C HIS A 345 -8.42 -0.06 4.97
N TYR A 346 -7.48 0.87 5.10
CA TYR A 346 -6.27 0.70 5.93
C TYR A 346 -6.59 0.40 7.39
N TYR A 347 -7.62 1.08 7.90
CA TYR A 347 -8.10 0.86 9.26
C TYR A 347 -8.68 -0.53 9.45
N TYR A 348 -9.57 -1.00 8.58
CA TYR A 348 -10.16 -2.33 8.69
C TYR A 348 -9.09 -3.42 8.64
N ASP A 349 -8.16 -3.31 7.70
CA ASP A 349 -7.10 -4.30 7.52
C ASP A 349 -6.17 -4.42 8.73
N SER A 350 -6.00 -3.35 9.50
CA SER A 350 -5.15 -3.33 10.70
C SER A 350 -5.56 -4.35 11.78
N PHE A 351 -6.80 -4.86 11.74
CA PHE A 351 -7.30 -5.79 12.76
C PHE A 351 -7.95 -7.07 12.22
N ILE A 352 -8.41 -7.14 10.97
CA ILE A 352 -9.07 -8.35 10.42
C ILE A 352 -8.07 -9.44 9.98
N TRP A 353 -6.83 -9.07 9.67
CA TRP A 353 -5.81 -9.97 9.09
C TRP A 353 -4.79 -10.53 10.09
N LYS A 354 -5.07 -10.49 11.39
CA LYS A 354 -4.10 -10.97 12.40
C LYS A 354 -3.88 -12.48 12.32
N VAL A 355 -2.75 -12.90 11.74
CA VAL A 355 -2.33 -14.32 11.64
C VAL A 355 -2.15 -14.98 13.02
N SER A 356 -2.00 -14.21 14.10
CA SER A 356 -2.00 -14.75 15.47
C SER A 356 -3.38 -15.20 15.96
N ASN A 357 -4.47 -14.77 15.31
CA ASN A 357 -5.83 -15.18 15.63
C ASN A 357 -6.10 -16.57 15.05
N LYS A 358 -6.45 -17.53 15.92
CA LYS A 358 -6.79 -18.91 15.53
C LYS A 358 -7.92 -18.98 14.49
N LYS A 359 -8.88 -18.04 14.52
CA LYS A 359 -9.97 -17.99 13.53
C LYS A 359 -9.46 -17.66 12.13
N THR A 360 -8.58 -16.66 12.04
CA THR A 360 -7.91 -16.29 10.80
C THR A 360 -7.04 -17.43 10.29
N GLN A 361 -6.31 -18.12 11.17
CA GLN A 361 -5.50 -19.28 10.80
C GLN A 361 -6.31 -20.43 10.17
N LYS A 362 -7.58 -20.61 10.55
CA LYS A 362 -8.44 -21.64 9.93
C LYS A 362 -8.76 -21.33 8.47
N GLY A 363 -8.94 -20.04 8.13
CA GLY A 363 -9.21 -19.63 6.74
C GLY A 363 -7.94 -19.47 5.88
N LEU A 364 -6.75 -19.58 6.48
CA LEU A 364 -5.46 -19.58 5.77
C LEU A 364 -5.05 -20.98 5.41
#